data_AF-A0A6A5X272-F1
#
_entry.id   AF-A0A6A5X272-F1
#
_cell.length_a   1.000
_cell.length_b   1.000
_cell.length_c   1.000
_cell.angle_alpha   90.00
_cell.angle_beta   90.00
_cell.angle_gamma   90.00
#
_symmetry.space_group_name_H-M   'P 1'
#
loop_
_entity.id
_entity.type
_entity.pdbx_description
1 polymer ?
#
loop_
_entity_poly.entity_id
_entity_poly.type
_entity_poly.pdbx_seq_one_letter_code
_entity_poly.pdbx_strand_id
1 'polypeptide(L)'
;MLEGPAGTPPPNVIPHLTTHSDDQKWYYLCASLCTGISGAFLLVHLYTRFFVFRKVLPADIFIILGFILSLPCIIIARHSLNFGAGVHIWNLKLKDLIELLFVSPLFIKQTLTRY
;
A
#
# COMPACT_ATOMS: atom_id res chain seq x y z
N MET A 1 -3.15 9.93 -27.20
CA MET A 1 -2.46 8.66 -26.91
C MET A 1 -2.42 8.42 -25.39
N LEU A 2 -3.58 8.22 -24.74
CA LEU A 2 -3.67 7.91 -23.30
C LEU A 2 -3.93 6.42 -23.03
N GLU A 3 -4.37 5.69 -24.06
CA GLU A 3 -4.71 4.26 -23.99
C GLU A 3 -3.56 3.34 -24.42
N GLY A 4 -2.43 3.91 -24.82
CA GLY A 4 -1.22 3.16 -25.14
C GLY A 4 -0.49 2.66 -23.89
N PRO A 5 0.44 1.72 -24.06
CA PRO A 5 1.27 1.23 -22.97
C PRO A 5 2.14 2.36 -22.41
N ALA A 6 2.29 2.41 -21.09
CA ALA A 6 3.05 3.46 -20.41
C ALA A 6 4.57 3.31 -20.59
N GLY A 7 5.04 2.16 -21.08
CA GLY A 7 6.45 1.93 -21.44
C GLY A 7 6.57 0.95 -22.60
N THR A 8 7.73 0.96 -23.27
CA THR A 8 8.04 0.01 -24.34
C THR A 8 8.27 -1.39 -23.75
N PRO A 9 7.53 -2.42 -24.19
CA PRO A 9 7.78 -3.79 -23.74
C PRO A 9 9.14 -4.30 -24.24
N PRO A 10 9.80 -5.19 -23.49
CA PRO A 10 10.99 -5.88 -23.97
C PRO A 10 10.66 -6.79 -25.17
N PRO A 11 11.66 -7.13 -26.02
CA PRO A 11 11.44 -7.99 -27.18
C PRO A 11 10.84 -9.33 -26.74
N ASN A 12 9.86 -9.84 -27.52
CA ASN A 12 9.02 -11.01 -27.25
C ASN A 12 7.96 -10.90 -26.13
N VAL A 13 7.76 -9.74 -25.50
CA VAL A 13 6.66 -9.56 -24.52
C VAL A 13 5.49 -8.81 -25.16
N ILE A 14 4.33 -9.47 -25.24
CA ILE A 14 3.08 -8.85 -25.69
C ILE A 14 2.52 -8.09 -24.48
N PRO A 15 2.41 -6.75 -24.53
CA PRO A 15 1.87 -5.97 -23.43
C PRO A 15 0.38 -6.26 -23.28
N HIS A 16 -0.02 -6.73 -22.10
CA HIS A 16 -1.41 -6.90 -21.74
C HIS A 16 -1.80 -5.66 -20.94
N LEU A 17 -2.62 -4.78 -21.53
CA LEU A 17 -3.09 -3.52 -20.93
C LEU A 17 -4.13 -3.78 -19.83
N THR A 18 -3.72 -4.46 -18.77
CA THR A 18 -4.57 -4.92 -17.68
C THR A 18 -4.23 -4.20 -16.39
N THR A 19 -5.25 -3.68 -15.71
CA THR A 19 -5.12 -3.01 -14.42
C THR A 19 -4.90 -4.00 -13.26
N HIS A 20 -5.14 -5.30 -13.50
CA HIS A 20 -5.05 -6.35 -12.48
C HIS A 20 -4.01 -7.42 -12.84
N SER A 21 -3.05 -7.65 -11.94
CA SER A 21 -2.10 -8.77 -11.99
C SER A 21 -2.34 -9.70 -10.79
N ASP A 22 -2.04 -10.99 -10.95
CA ASP A 22 -2.06 -11.95 -9.85
C ASP A 22 -1.13 -11.55 -8.69
N ASP A 23 -0.08 -10.78 -8.99
CA ASP A 23 0.84 -10.24 -7.98
C ASP A 23 0.16 -9.25 -7.01
N GLN A 24 -0.89 -8.55 -7.47
CA GLN A 24 -1.66 -7.66 -6.60
C GLN A 24 -2.39 -8.45 -5.50
N LYS A 25 -2.81 -9.69 -5.77
CA LYS A 25 -3.47 -10.55 -4.77
C LYS A 25 -2.55 -10.84 -3.59
N TRP A 26 -1.28 -11.10 -3.86
CA TRP A 26 -0.27 -11.29 -2.81
C TRP A 26 -0.06 -10.02 -1.98
N TYR A 27 -0.07 -8.86 -2.62
CA TYR A 27 0.01 -7.59 -1.91
C TYR A 27 -1.19 -7.37 -0.97
N TYR A 28 -2.42 -7.62 -1.44
CA TYR A 28 -3.62 -7.53 -0.59
C TYR A 28 -3.57 -8.49 0.60
N LEU A 29 -3.10 -9.73 0.38
CA LEU A 29 -2.96 -10.72 1.43
C LEU A 29 -1.95 -10.26 2.50
N CYS A 30 -0.74 -9.85 2.09
CA CYS A 30 0.30 -9.36 2.99
C CYS A 30 -0.15 -8.12 3.77
N ALA A 31 -0.77 -7.15 3.08
CA ALA A 31 -1.28 -5.94 3.73
C ALA A 31 -2.39 -6.25 4.75
N SER A 32 -3.30 -7.17 4.41
CA SER A 32 -4.37 -7.59 5.32
C SER A 32 -3.83 -8.32 6.55
N LEU A 33 -2.88 -9.23 6.37
CA LEU A 33 -2.24 -9.96 7.48
C LEU A 33 -1.46 -9.02 8.39
N CYS A 34 -0.65 -8.12 7.82
CA CYS A 34 0.12 -7.15 8.59
C CYS A 34 -0.78 -6.23 9.43
N THR A 35 -1.85 -5.71 8.82
CA THR A 35 -2.83 -4.85 9.51
C THR A 35 -3.57 -5.62 10.60
N GLY A 36 -4.01 -6.84 10.31
CA GLY A 36 -4.74 -7.69 11.25
C GLY A 36 -3.89 -8.09 12.46
N ILE A 37 -2.66 -8.55 12.22
CA ILE A 37 -1.72 -8.93 13.28
C ILE A 37 -1.37 -7.71 14.14
N SER A 38 -1.01 -6.59 13.51
CA SER A 38 -0.71 -5.35 14.24
C SER A 38 -1.89 -4.86 15.08
N GLY A 39 -3.11 -4.95 14.55
CA GLY A 39 -4.33 -4.58 15.29
C GLY A 39 -4.60 -5.50 16.48
N ALA A 40 -4.45 -6.81 16.29
CA ALA A 40 -4.64 -7.79 17.36
C ALA A 40 -3.64 -7.60 18.51
N PHE A 41 -2.36 -7.37 18.18
CA PHE A 41 -1.34 -7.07 19.19
C PHE A 41 -1.65 -5.79 19.98
N LEU A 42 -2.16 -4.76 19.31
CA LEU A 42 -2.52 -3.50 19.97
C LEU A 42 -3.70 -3.68 20.92
N LEU A 43 -4.72 -4.46 20.52
CA LEU A 43 -5.86 -4.80 21.39
C LEU A 43 -5.42 -5.57 22.63
N VAL A 44 -4.53 -6.57 22.48
CA VAL A 44 -3.99 -7.33 23.61
C VAL A 44 -3.18 -6.42 24.55
N HIS A 45 -2.37 -5.52 23.99
CA HIS A 45 -1.57 -4.55 24.76
C HIS A 45 -2.45 -3.56 25.53
N LEU A 46 -3.49 -3.04 24.89
CA LEU A 46 -4.50 -2.18 25.53
C LEU A 46 -5.22 -2.92 26.66
N TYR A 47 -5.64 -4.17 26.42
CA TYR A 47 -6.33 -4.99 27.41
C TYR A 47 -5.46 -5.24 28.66
N THR A 48 -4.20 -5.64 28.47
CA THR A 48 -3.27 -5.87 29.58
C THR A 48 -2.98 -4.58 30.34
N ARG A 49 -2.74 -3.45 29.65
CA ARG A 49 -2.48 -2.16 30.32
C ARG A 49 -3.67 -1.66 31.12
N PHE A 50 -4.88 -1.74 30.55
CA PHE A 50 -6.08 -1.23 31.18
C PHE A 50 -6.50 -2.07 32.39
N PHE A 51 -6.49 -3.40 32.26
CA PHE A 51 -6.97 -4.30 33.31
C PHE A 51 -5.90 -4.58 34.39
N VAL A 52 -4.64 -4.77 33.99
CA VAL A 52 -3.56 -5.18 34.92
C VAL A 52 -2.89 -3.98 35.57
N PHE A 53 -2.46 -2.99 34.78
CA PHE A 53 -1.62 -1.90 35.30
C PHE A 53 -2.42 -0.71 35.83
N ARG A 54 -3.66 -0.48 35.35
CA ARG A 54 -4.52 0.68 35.68
C ARG A 54 -3.81 2.05 35.57
N LYS A 55 -2.66 2.09 34.88
CA LYS A 55 -1.87 3.30 34.62
C LYS A 55 -1.58 3.37 33.14
N VAL A 56 -2.00 4.47 32.54
CA VAL A 56 -1.75 4.77 31.13
C VAL A 56 -0.40 5.47 31.04
N LEU A 57 0.57 4.86 30.37
CA LEU A 57 1.84 5.53 30.10
C LEU A 57 1.71 6.37 28.82
N PRO A 58 2.47 7.47 28.68
CA PRO A 58 2.51 8.23 27.43
C PRO A 58 2.93 7.37 26.23
N ALA A 59 3.74 6.32 26.47
CA ALA A 59 4.10 5.34 25.46
C ALA A 59 2.88 4.64 24.82
N ASP A 60 1.85 4.35 25.62
CA ASP A 60 0.63 3.68 25.11
C ASP A 60 -0.17 4.61 24.18
N ILE A 61 -0.15 5.92 24.44
CA ILE A 61 -0.77 6.94 23.59
C ILE A 61 -0.05 7.02 22.23
N PHE A 62 1.29 7.00 22.22
CA PHE A 62 2.06 7.00 20.97
C PHE A 62 1.79 5.76 20.12
N ILE A 63 1.62 4.59 20.74
CA ILE A 63 1.29 3.35 20.02
C ILE A 63 -0.08 3.45 19.36
N ILE A 64 -1.10 3.92 20.09
CA ILE A 64 -2.46 4.11 19.56
C ILE A 64 -2.45 5.13 18.42
N LEU A 65 -1.77 6.26 18.62
CA LEU A 65 -1.66 7.33 17.63
C LEU A 65 -0.93 6.84 16.36
N GLY A 66 0.14 6.07 16.52
CA GLY A 66 0.85 5.46 15.40
C GLY A 66 -0.02 4.50 14.59
N PHE A 67 -0.88 3.72 15.26
CA PHE A 67 -1.84 2.84 14.58
C PHE A 67 -2.96 3.60 13.87
N ILE A 68 -3.49 4.66 14.48
CA ILE A 68 -4.47 5.53 13.82
C ILE A 68 -3.86 6.17 12.57
N LEU A 69 -2.59 6.58 12.64
CA LEU A 69 -1.88 7.18 11.51
C LEU A 69 -1.52 6.16 10.40
N SER A 70 -1.39 4.86 10.73
CA SER A 70 -1.11 3.83 9.73
C SER A 70 -2.34 3.45 8.89
N LEU A 71 -3.56 3.59 9.42
CA LEU A 71 -4.81 3.34 8.69
C LEU A 71 -4.95 4.15 7.38
N PRO A 72 -4.79 5.49 7.35
CA PRO A 72 -4.87 6.25 6.10
C PRO A 72 -3.80 5.84 5.11
N CYS A 73 -2.59 5.47 5.56
CA CYS A 73 -1.55 4.94 4.67
C CYS A 73 -1.99 3.65 3.99
N ILE A 74 -2.66 2.73 4.71
CA ILE A 74 -3.18 1.49 4.14
C ILE A 74 -4.33 1.78 3.15
N ILE A 75 -5.19 2.76 3.44
CA ILE A 75 -6.27 3.16 2.54
C ILE A 75 -5.71 3.72 1.24
N ILE A 76 -4.73 4.64 1.32
CA ILE A 76 -4.04 5.19 0.15
C ILE A 76 -3.37 4.07 -0.64
N ALA A 77 -2.66 3.16 0.03
CA ALA A 77 -2.03 2.02 -0.62
C ALA A 77 -3.03 1.12 -1.35
N ARG A 78 -4.19 0.84 -0.74
CA ARG A 78 -5.28 0.08 -1.41
C ARG A 78 -5.87 0.83 -2.60
N HIS A 79 -6.03 2.14 -2.47
CA HIS A 79 -6.53 2.98 -3.55
C HIS A 79 -5.56 2.98 -4.73
N SER A 80 -4.24 3.07 -4.49
CA SER A 80 -3.20 3.00 -5.52
C SER A 80 -3.19 1.67 -6.31
N LEU A 81 -3.52 0.55 -5.69
CA LEU A 81 -3.62 -0.75 -6.38
C LEU A 81 -4.72 -0.77 -7.44
N ASN A 82 -5.81 -0.02 -7.24
CA ASN A 82 -6.89 0.07 -8.23
C ASN A 82 -6.44 0.79 -9.52
N PHE A 83 -5.37 1.56 -9.47
CA PHE A 83 -4.75 2.20 -10.65
C PHE A 83 -3.59 1.37 -11.22
N GLY A 84 -3.49 0.10 -10.85
CA GLY A 84 -2.47 -0.81 -11.37
C GLY A 84 -1.10 -0.69 -10.71
N ALA A 85 -1.02 -0.14 -9.49
CA ALA A 85 0.21 -0.29 -8.69
C ALA A 85 0.54 -1.78 -8.52
N GLY A 86 1.78 -2.16 -8.81
CA GLY A 86 2.24 -3.56 -8.80
C GLY A 86 2.21 -4.26 -10.17
N VAL A 87 1.68 -3.62 -11.21
CA VAL A 87 1.82 -4.09 -12.60
C VAL A 87 3.09 -3.51 -13.22
N HIS A 88 3.78 -4.29 -14.05
CA HIS A 88 4.92 -3.78 -14.83
C HIS A 88 4.50 -2.60 -15.72
N ILE A 89 5.36 -1.59 -15.83
CA ILE A 89 5.09 -0.32 -16.55
C ILE A 89 4.63 -0.56 -18.00
N TRP A 90 5.15 -1.59 -18.68
CA TRP A 90 4.75 -1.91 -20.06
C TRP A 90 3.36 -2.55 -20.20
N ASN A 91 2.77 -3.05 -19.11
CA ASN A 91 1.41 -3.61 -19.06
C ASN A 91 0.37 -2.59 -18.53
N LEU A 92 0.81 -1.40 -18.11
CA LEU A 92 -0.07 -0.36 -17.56
C LEU A 92 -0.45 0.65 -18.64
N LYS A 93 -1.69 1.17 -18.59
CA LYS A 93 -2.10 2.28 -19.47
C LYS A 93 -1.50 3.59 -18.96
N LEU A 94 -1.12 4.47 -19.88
CA LEU A 94 -0.52 5.76 -19.51
C LEU A 94 -1.45 6.62 -18.64
N LYS A 95 -2.76 6.57 -18.87
CA LYS A 95 -3.75 7.26 -18.03
C LYS A 95 -3.74 6.78 -16.56
N ASP A 96 -3.64 5.46 -16.35
CA ASP A 96 -3.64 4.84 -15.02
C ASP A 96 -2.33 5.17 -14.29
N LEU A 97 -1.22 5.29 -15.03
CA LEU A 97 0.07 5.75 -14.48
C LEU A 97 0.00 7.20 -13.98
N ILE A 98 -0.67 8.10 -14.72
CA ILE A 98 -0.81 9.52 -14.33
C ILE A 98 -1.71 9.65 -13.11
N GLU A 99 -2.81 8.91 -13.06
CA GLU A 99 -3.70 8.88 -11.88
C GLU A 99 -2.99 8.30 -10.66
N LEU A 100 -2.20 7.24 -10.84
CA LEU A 100 -1.35 6.68 -9.79
C LEU A 100 -0.33 7.70 -9.26
N LEU A 101 0.30 8.46 -10.16
CA LEU A 101 1.28 9.51 -9.82
C LEU A 101 0.65 10.60 -8.95
N PHE A 102 -0.59 10.99 -9.25
CA PHE A 102 -1.32 12.01 -8.51
C PHE A 102 -1.75 11.53 -7.12
N VAL A 103 -2.21 10.28 -7.01
CA VAL A 103 -2.70 9.69 -5.74
C VAL A 103 -1.57 9.40 -4.75
N SER A 104 -0.35 9.11 -5.22
CA SER A 104 0.73 8.58 -4.37
C SER A 104 2.06 9.37 -4.43
N PRO A 105 2.08 10.67 -4.10
CA PRO A 105 3.29 11.49 -4.21
C PRO A 105 4.45 11.01 -3.31
N LEU A 106 4.14 10.37 -2.19
CA LEU A 106 5.14 9.87 -1.22
C LEU A 106 5.83 8.57 -1.67
N PHE A 107 5.16 7.72 -2.45
CA PHE A 107 5.69 6.42 -2.86
C PHE A 107 6.83 6.59 -3.90
N ILE A 108 6.73 7.63 -4.73
CA ILE A 108 7.66 7.94 -5.84
C ILE A 108 9.04 8.38 -5.35
N LYS A 109 9.14 9.10 -4.22
CA LYS A 109 10.46 9.50 -3.67
C LYS A 109 11.33 8.30 -3.33
N GLN A 110 10.72 7.17 -2.96
CA GLN A 110 11.40 5.96 -2.51
C GLN A 110 11.82 5.05 -3.67
N THR A 111 11.10 5.09 -4.81
CA THR A 111 11.46 4.35 -6.03
C THR A 111 12.50 5.07 -6.89
N LEU A 112 12.47 6.41 -6.96
CA LEU A 112 13.46 7.19 -7.73
C LEU A 112 14.85 7.26 -7.07
N THR A 113 14.98 6.96 -5.78
CA THR A 113 16.30 6.90 -5.09
C THR A 113 16.97 5.53 -5.19
N ARG A 114 16.29 4.53 -5.77
CA ARG A 114 16.84 3.18 -5.95
C ARG A 114 17.29 2.88 -7.39
N TYR A 115 17.22 3.87 -8.29
CA TYR A 115 17.77 3.81 -9.64
C TYR A 115 18.82 4.89 -9.82
#